data_AF-A0A536NT28-F1
#
_entry.id   AF-A0A536NT28-F1
#
_cell.length_a   1.000
_cell.length_b   1.000
_cell.length_c   1.000
_cell.angle_alpha   90.00
_cell.angle_beta   90.00
_cell.angle_gamma   90.00
#
_symmetry.space_group_name_H-M   'P 1'
#
loop_
_entity.id
_entity.type
_entity.pdbx_description
1 polymer ?
#
loop_
_entity_poly.entity_id
_entity_poly.type
_entity_poly.pdbx_seq_one_letter_code
_entity_poly.pdbx_strand_id
1 'polypeptide(L)'
;MPVLILVFALAIDIGSLQMQKLRLRYAVDLATVTAATDVDTGYYSRTGQLQLDAEAAARTARGYLLRNLSGLADTPNPTAIAAAADITIVNHVPALDPYTGMRLDRPAVCARIRVPHRFDLLGWIGLRSVDLTVAANAEIRP
;
A
#
# COMPACT_ATOMS: atom_id res chain seq x y z
N MET A 1 9.62 23.00 32.45
CA MET A 1 10.62 22.18 31.72
C MET A 1 10.11 20.80 31.27
N PRO A 2 9.42 19.96 32.08
CA PRO A 2 9.04 18.62 31.63
C PRO A 2 8.00 18.62 30.51
N VAL A 3 7.09 19.61 30.49
CA VAL A 3 6.08 19.75 29.43
C VAL A 3 6.71 20.03 28.06
N LEU A 4 7.76 20.86 28.00
CA LEU A 4 8.42 21.19 26.73
C LEU A 4 9.10 19.95 26.12
N ILE A 5 9.76 19.14 26.94
CA ILE A 5 10.40 17.89 26.50
C ILE A 5 9.34 16.93 25.93
N LEU A 6 8.19 16.81 26.59
CA LEU A 6 7.08 15.97 26.11
C LEU A 6 6.53 16.46 24.77
N VAL A 7 6.34 17.77 24.60
CA VAL A 7 5.86 18.37 23.34
C VAL A 7 6.84 18.12 22.20
N PHE A 8 8.15 18.26 22.45
CA PHE A 8 9.17 17.95 21.45
C PHE A 8 9.20 16.47 21.08
N ALA A 9 9.14 15.57 22.07
CA ALA A 9 9.08 14.13 21.83
C ALA A 9 7.87 13.76 20.97
N LEU A 10 6.70 14.31 21.29
CA LEU A 10 5.49 14.11 20.51
C LEU A 10 5.64 14.62 19.07
N ALA A 11 6.22 15.81 18.87
CA ALA A 11 6.41 16.37 17.53
C ALA A 11 7.34 15.51 16.67
N ILE A 12 8.42 14.98 17.26
CA ILE A 12 9.38 14.11 16.58
C ILE A 12 8.71 12.79 16.17
N ASP A 13 7.99 12.13 17.08
CA ASP A 13 7.31 10.86 16.81
C ASP A 13 6.14 11.01 15.81
N ILE A 14 5.41 12.13 15.84
CA ILE A 14 4.41 12.42 14.80
C ILE A 14 5.09 12.61 13.44
N GLY A 15 6.21 13.33 13.40
CA GLY A 15 6.99 13.53 12.18
C GLY A 15 7.49 12.22 11.58
N SER A 16 8.03 11.32 12.41
CA SER A 16 8.50 10.00 11.96
C SER A 16 7.35 9.14 11.45
N LEU A 17 6.19 9.14 12.13
CA LEU A 17 4.99 8.42 11.72
C LEU A 17 4.48 8.90 10.35
N GLN A 18 4.39 10.22 10.13
CA GLN A 18 3.95 10.77 8.84
C GLN A 18 4.92 10.38 7.72
N MET A 19 6.23 10.47 7.98
CA MET A 19 7.25 10.07 6.99
C MET A 19 7.16 8.57 6.65
N GLN A 20 6.97 7.71 7.65
CA GLN A 20 6.80 6.28 7.42
C GLN A 20 5.52 5.99 6.63
N LYS A 21 4.41 6.65 6.98
CA LYS A 21 3.14 6.51 6.24
C LYS A 21 3.31 6.89 4.77
N LEU A 22 4.03 7.97 4.46
CA LEU A 22 4.32 8.38 3.08
C LEU A 22 5.20 7.37 2.33
N ARG A 23 6.26 6.86 2.97
CA ARG A 23 7.13 5.82 2.39
C ARG A 23 6.37 4.53 2.10
N LEU A 24 5.52 4.09 3.03
CA LEU A 24 4.65 2.94 2.85
C LEU A 24 3.65 3.19 1.72
N ARG A 25 3.03 4.37 1.67
CA ARG A 25 2.10 4.72 0.60
C ARG A 25 2.76 4.65 -0.77
N TYR A 26 3.95 5.23 -0.90
CA TYR A 26 4.75 5.13 -2.12
C TYR A 26 5.08 3.69 -2.51
N ALA A 27 5.46 2.84 -1.54
CA ALA A 27 5.76 1.44 -1.78
C ALA A 27 4.54 0.65 -2.31
N VAL A 28 3.34 0.90 -1.76
CA VAL A 28 2.11 0.26 -2.23
C VAL A 28 1.68 0.84 -3.58
N ASP A 29 1.73 2.17 -3.77
CA ASP A 29 1.39 2.81 -5.04
C ASP A 29 2.26 2.30 -6.19
N LEU A 30 3.58 2.17 -5.99
CA LEU A 30 4.46 1.58 -7.02
C LEU A 30 4.09 0.13 -7.34
N ALA A 31 3.73 -0.66 -6.33
CA ALA A 31 3.34 -2.05 -6.52
C ALA A 31 2.02 -2.17 -7.30
N THR A 32 1.03 -1.34 -7.00
CA THR A 32 -0.25 -1.32 -7.73
C THR A 32 -0.08 -0.80 -9.15
N VAL A 33 0.72 0.25 -9.37
CA VAL A 33 1.01 0.77 -10.71
C VAL A 33 1.71 -0.28 -11.57
N THR A 34 2.68 -1.00 -11.01
CA THR A 34 3.38 -2.05 -11.74
C THR A 34 2.45 -3.23 -12.05
N ALA A 35 1.60 -3.63 -11.11
CA ALA A 35 0.62 -4.67 -11.35
C ALA A 35 -0.47 -4.28 -12.37
N ALA A 36 -0.79 -2.99 -12.48
CA ALA A 36 -1.75 -2.50 -13.47
C ALA A 36 -1.24 -2.59 -14.92
N THR A 37 0.03 -2.99 -15.14
CA THR A 37 0.55 -3.30 -16.48
C THR A 37 0.28 -4.74 -16.93
N ASP A 38 -0.17 -5.61 -16.03
CA ASP A 38 -0.44 -7.02 -16.35
C ASP A 38 -1.82 -7.17 -17.01
N VAL A 39 -1.89 -6.71 -18.26
CA VAL A 39 -3.10 -6.76 -19.09
C VAL A 39 -3.30 -8.17 -19.66
N ASP A 40 -4.53 -8.67 -19.64
CA ASP A 40 -4.92 -9.88 -20.33
C ASP A 40 -4.98 -9.63 -21.85
N THR A 41 -3.84 -9.86 -22.50
CA THR A 41 -3.68 -9.74 -23.95
C THR A 41 -4.56 -10.74 -24.73
N GLY A 42 -4.86 -11.89 -24.14
CA GLY A 42 -5.72 -12.91 -24.75
C GLY A 42 -7.19 -12.50 -24.73
N TYR A 43 -7.64 -11.80 -23.69
CA TYR A 43 -8.94 -11.18 -23.65
C TYR A 43 -9.01 -9.99 -24.62
N TYR A 44 -8.02 -9.10 -24.58
CA TYR A 44 -7.97 -7.93 -25.45
C TYR A 44 -8.01 -8.28 -26.94
N SER A 45 -7.24 -9.28 -27.39
CA SER A 45 -7.23 -9.72 -28.78
C SER A 45 -8.56 -10.31 -29.27
N ARG A 46 -9.37 -10.87 -28.37
CA ARG A 46 -10.67 -11.47 -28.70
C ARG A 46 -11.83 -10.48 -28.64
N THR A 47 -11.81 -9.54 -27.70
CA THR A 47 -12.95 -8.66 -27.41
C THR A 47 -12.70 -7.19 -27.76
N GLY A 48 -11.44 -6.79 -27.96
CA GLY A 48 -11.03 -5.41 -28.11
C GLY A 48 -11.10 -4.58 -26.80
N GLN A 49 -11.41 -5.22 -25.67
CA GLN A 49 -11.57 -4.56 -24.37
C GLN A 49 -10.36 -4.80 -23.47
N LEU A 50 -9.89 -3.75 -22.79
CA LEU A 50 -8.81 -3.85 -21.82
C LEU A 50 -9.31 -4.50 -20.54
N GLN A 51 -8.57 -5.49 -20.05
CA GLN A 51 -8.83 -6.19 -18.80
C GLN A 51 -7.50 -6.57 -18.15
N LEU A 52 -7.43 -6.60 -16.82
CA LEU A 52 -6.27 -7.12 -16.10
C LEU A 52 -6.36 -8.65 -15.99
N ASP A 53 -5.23 -9.32 -16.18
CA ASP A 53 -5.07 -10.70 -15.72
C ASP A 53 -5.04 -10.68 -14.19
N ALA A 54 -6.11 -11.17 -13.57
CA ALA A 54 -6.28 -11.07 -12.13
C ALA A 54 -5.22 -11.85 -11.34
N GLU A 55 -4.76 -12.99 -11.85
CA GLU A 55 -3.76 -13.80 -11.17
C GLU A 55 -2.35 -13.22 -11.35
N ALA A 56 -2.01 -12.80 -12.58
CA ALA A 56 -0.72 -12.18 -12.86
C ALA A 56 -0.58 -10.86 -12.10
N ALA A 57 -1.58 -9.96 -12.20
CA ALA A 57 -1.56 -8.67 -11.52
C ALA A 57 -1.45 -8.83 -10.00
N ALA A 58 -2.21 -9.76 -9.39
CA ALA A 58 -2.11 -9.99 -7.95
C ALA A 58 -0.74 -10.55 -7.53
N ARG A 59 -0.11 -11.39 -8.35
CA ARG A 59 1.22 -11.93 -8.09
C ARG A 59 2.29 -10.86 -8.22
N THR A 60 2.24 -10.05 -9.27
CA THR A 60 3.13 -8.91 -9.50
C THR A 60 3.00 -7.88 -8.40
N ALA A 61 1.77 -7.53 -7.99
CA ALA A 61 1.52 -6.62 -6.88
C ALA A 61 2.20 -7.11 -5.59
N ARG A 62 2.04 -8.38 -5.21
CA ARG A 62 2.71 -8.95 -4.02
C ARG A 62 4.23 -8.96 -4.16
N GLY A 63 4.75 -9.34 -5.32
CA GLY A 63 6.18 -9.42 -5.58
C GLY A 63 6.86 -8.04 -5.47
N TYR A 64 6.28 -7.02 -6.12
CA TYR A 64 6.79 -5.66 -6.04
C TYR A 64 6.58 -5.04 -4.66
N LEU A 65 5.46 -5.32 -4.00
CA LEU A 65 5.23 -4.87 -2.63
C LEU A 65 6.31 -5.41 -1.69
N LEU A 66 6.62 -6.71 -1.74
CA LEU A 66 7.71 -7.29 -0.96
C LEU A 66 9.04 -6.61 -1.25
N ARG A 67 9.36 -6.40 -2.53
CA ARG A 67 10.61 -5.75 -2.95
C ARG A 67 10.71 -4.32 -2.41
N ASN A 68 9.63 -3.55 -2.52
CA ASN A 68 9.57 -2.17 -2.08
C ASN A 68 9.67 -2.07 -0.54
N LEU A 69 8.94 -2.91 0.18
CA LEU A 69 8.98 -2.96 1.64
C LEU A 69 10.35 -3.42 2.18
N SER A 70 11.02 -4.34 1.49
CA SER A 70 12.36 -4.80 1.86
C SER A 70 13.43 -3.71 1.70
N GLY A 71 13.19 -2.70 0.86
CA GLY A 71 14.05 -1.53 0.72
C GLY A 71 13.87 -0.46 1.80
N LEU A 72 12.89 -0.62 2.70
CA LEU A 72 12.61 0.34 3.78
C LEU A 72 13.25 -0.14 5.09
N ALA A 73 14.18 0.65 5.63
CA ALA A 73 14.98 0.30 6.82
C ALA A 73 14.15 -0.06 8.07
N ASP A 74 12.97 0.54 8.25
CA ASP A 74 12.16 0.43 9.47
C ASP A 74 10.91 -0.45 9.28
N THR A 75 10.83 -1.24 8.21
CA THR A 75 9.67 -2.11 7.99
C THR A 75 9.87 -3.47 8.65
N PRO A 76 9.11 -3.80 9.71
CA PRO A 76 9.24 -5.09 10.39
C PRO A 76 8.67 -6.21 9.51
N ASN A 77 9.46 -7.26 9.28
CA ASN A 77 9.06 -8.45 8.53
C ASN A 77 8.30 -8.15 7.21
N PRO A 78 8.99 -7.60 6.20
CA PRO A 78 8.40 -7.26 4.89
C PRO A 78 7.67 -8.43 4.23
N THR A 79 8.18 -9.65 4.39
CA THR A 79 7.60 -10.88 3.85
C THR A 79 6.22 -11.17 4.42
N ALA A 80 6.05 -11.09 5.74
CA ALA A 80 4.75 -11.31 6.37
C ALA A 80 3.74 -10.22 5.97
N ILE A 81 4.16 -8.96 5.90
CA ILE A 81 3.28 -7.85 5.48
C ILE A 81 2.81 -8.04 4.03
N ALA A 82 3.72 -8.36 3.11
CA ALA A 82 3.38 -8.57 1.71
C ALA A 82 2.48 -9.80 1.51
N ALA A 83 2.68 -10.87 2.29
CA ALA A 83 1.84 -12.06 2.25
C ALA A 83 0.43 -11.79 2.79
N ALA A 84 0.31 -10.97 3.84
CA ALA A 84 -0.96 -10.59 4.46
C ALA A 84 -1.65 -9.40 3.77
N ALA A 85 -1.07 -8.86 2.69
CA ALA A 85 -1.64 -7.73 1.96
C ALA A 85 -2.98 -8.11 1.32
N ASP A 86 -3.99 -7.27 1.53
CA ASP A 86 -5.27 -7.37 0.83
C ASP A 86 -5.07 -6.80 -0.57
N ILE A 87 -5.27 -7.61 -1.61
CA ILE A 87 -5.13 -7.18 -3.02
C ILE A 87 -6.36 -7.63 -3.77
N THR A 88 -7.05 -6.67 -4.38
CA THR A 88 -8.27 -6.90 -5.17
C THR A 88 -8.05 -6.37 -6.57
N ILE A 89 -8.35 -7.19 -7.57
CA ILE A 89 -8.35 -6.79 -8.97
C ILE A 89 -9.78 -6.50 -9.40
N VAL A 90 -10.03 -5.27 -9.82
CA VAL A 90 -11.35 -4.80 -10.23
C VAL A 90 -11.37 -4.67 -11.74
N ASN A 91 -12.02 -5.62 -12.42
CA ASN A 91 -12.15 -5.60 -13.88
C ASN A 91 -13.51 -5.06 -14.36
N HIS A 92 -14.56 -5.20 -13.55
CA HIS A 92 -15.89 -4.69 -13.86
C HIS A 92 -16.02 -3.26 -13.40
N VAL A 93 -16.09 -2.32 -14.35
CA VAL A 93 -16.18 -0.89 -14.10
C VAL A 93 -17.39 -0.28 -14.83
N PRO A 94 -18.00 0.80 -14.31
CA PRO A 94 -17.59 1.59 -13.14
C PRO A 94 -17.78 0.84 -11.81
N ALA A 95 -16.86 1.05 -10.87
CA ALA A 95 -16.86 0.43 -9.54
C ALA A 95 -16.32 1.38 -8.47
N LEU A 96 -16.32 0.93 -7.21
CA LEU A 96 -15.67 1.61 -6.10
C LEU A 96 -14.46 0.79 -5.62
N ASP A 97 -13.37 1.49 -5.29
CA ASP A 97 -12.23 0.89 -4.61
C ASP A 97 -12.68 0.34 -3.24
N PRO A 98 -12.47 -0.96 -2.97
CA PRO A 98 -12.92 -1.60 -1.73
C PRO A 98 -12.21 -1.09 -0.46
N TYR A 99 -11.10 -0.36 -0.60
CA TYR A 99 -10.30 0.13 0.51
C TYR A 99 -10.37 1.64 0.70
N THR A 100 -10.41 2.41 -0.39
CA THR A 100 -10.43 3.88 -0.33
C THR A 100 -11.82 4.48 -0.59
N GLY A 101 -12.73 3.71 -1.19
CA GLY A 101 -14.04 4.19 -1.64
C GLY A 101 -13.98 5.11 -2.87
N MET A 102 -12.79 5.31 -3.45
CA MET A 102 -12.65 6.09 -4.68
C MET A 102 -13.39 5.43 -5.84
N ARG A 103 -13.99 6.23 -6.72
CA ARG A 103 -14.59 5.74 -7.96
C ARG A 103 -13.51 5.27 -8.92
N LEU A 104 -13.72 4.09 -9.49
CA LEU A 104 -12.91 3.47 -10.51
C LEU A 104 -13.69 3.48 -11.82
N ASP A 105 -13.16 4.15 -12.84
CA ASP A 105 -13.77 4.22 -14.16
C ASP A 105 -13.10 3.25 -15.15
N ARG A 106 -11.97 2.64 -14.76
CA ARG A 106 -11.19 1.69 -15.56
C ARG A 106 -10.76 0.49 -14.72
N PRO A 107 -10.46 -0.66 -15.34
CA PRO A 107 -9.92 -1.81 -14.62
C PRO A 107 -8.71 -1.41 -13.77
N ALA A 108 -8.66 -1.88 -12.54
CA ALA A 108 -7.72 -1.38 -11.54
C ALA A 108 -7.21 -2.47 -10.60
N VAL A 109 -6.01 -2.23 -10.07
CA VAL A 109 -5.43 -2.97 -8.95
C VAL A 109 -5.61 -2.14 -7.69
N CYS A 110 -6.31 -2.67 -6.71
CA CYS A 110 -6.45 -2.07 -5.38
C CYS A 110 -5.65 -2.90 -4.38
N ALA A 111 -4.89 -2.25 -3.50
CA ALA A 111 -4.12 -2.92 -2.46
C ALA A 111 -4.24 -2.21 -1.11
N ARG A 112 -4.19 -2.98 -0.02
CA ARG A 112 -4.12 -2.48 1.35
C ARG A 112 -3.16 -3.31 2.19
N ILE A 113 -2.33 -2.63 2.95
CA ILE A 113 -1.41 -3.23 3.92
C ILE A 113 -1.66 -2.68 5.32
N ARG A 114 -1.23 -3.45 6.32
CA ARG A 114 -1.18 -3.05 7.72
C ARG A 114 0.24 -3.27 8.22
N VAL A 115 0.85 -2.22 8.77
CA VAL A 115 2.25 -2.24 9.21
C VAL A 115 2.34 -1.72 10.64
N PRO A 116 2.87 -2.51 11.59
CA PRO A 116 3.07 -2.01 12.94
C PRO A 116 4.21 -0.98 12.95
N HIS A 117 3.91 0.23 13.42
CA HIS A 117 4.87 1.28 13.69
C HIS A 117 5.19 1.32 15.18
N ARG A 118 6.47 1.42 15.54
CA ARG A 118 6.93 1.57 16.92
C ARG A 118 7.37 3.01 17.14
N PHE A 119 6.90 3.61 18.22
CA PHE A 119 7.36 4.94 18.62
C PHE A 119 8.72 4.84 19.31
N ASP A 120 9.54 5.88 19.12
CA ASP A 120 10.89 5.90 19.69
C ASP A 120 10.85 6.58 21.07
N LEU A 121 10.54 7.88 21.10
CA LEU A 121 10.57 8.67 22.34
C LEU A 121 9.32 8.43 23.20
N LEU A 122 8.13 8.36 22.60
CA LEU A 122 6.88 8.01 23.26
C LEU A 122 6.85 6.54 23.71
N GLY A 123 7.68 5.69 23.10
CA GLY A 123 7.92 4.31 23.52
C GLY A 123 8.41 4.21 24.96
N TRP A 124 9.25 5.17 25.39
CA TRP A 124 9.81 5.19 26.75
C TRP A 124 8.79 5.53 27.83
N ILE A 125 7.70 6.20 27.47
CA ILE A 125 6.60 6.54 28.41
C ILE A 125 5.39 5.59 28.29
N GLY A 126 5.52 4.49 27.53
CA GLY A 126 4.54 3.39 27.50
C GLY A 126 3.72 3.25 26.22
N LEU A 127 3.82 4.17 25.24
CA LEU A 127 3.18 4.01 23.93
C LEU A 127 4.06 3.16 23.01
N ARG A 128 3.80 1.85 22.94
CA ARG A 128 4.70 0.90 22.25
C ARG A 128 4.56 0.86 20.73
N SER A 129 3.33 0.80 20.21
CA SER A 129 3.12 0.67 18.76
C SER A 129 1.70 1.01 18.32
N VAL A 130 1.57 1.41 17.05
CA VAL A 130 0.30 1.63 16.36
C VAL A 130 0.35 0.99 14.97
N ASP A 131 -0.76 0.40 14.53
CA ASP A 131 -0.86 -0.16 13.18
C ASP A 131 -1.17 0.94 12.15
N LEU A 132 -0.26 1.11 11.20
CA LEU A 132 -0.45 1.96 10.04
C LEU A 132 -1.16 1.17 8.94
N THR A 133 -2.40 1.57 8.65
CA THR A 133 -3.12 1.06 7.47
C THR A 133 -2.89 1.98 6.30
N VAL A 134 -2.40 1.41 5.19
CA VAL A 134 -2.15 2.11 3.94
C VAL A 134 -2.85 1.36 2.83
N ALA A 135 -3.73 2.06 2.12
CA ALA A 135 -4.35 1.57 0.89
C ALA A 135 -3.77 2.34 -0.30
N ALA A 136 -3.86 1.76 -1.50
CA ALA A 136 -3.50 2.37 -2.77
C ALA A 136 -4.29 1.71 -3.92
N ASN A 137 -4.41 2.42 -5.03
CA ASN A 137 -5.02 1.89 -6.24
C ASN A 137 -4.26 2.38 -7.48
N ALA A 138 -4.37 1.64 -8.58
CA ALA A 138 -3.89 2.05 -9.88
C ALA A 138 -4.81 1.49 -10.97
N GLU A 139 -5.29 2.38 -11.84
CA GLU A 139 -6.05 2.02 -13.03
C GLU A 139 -5.12 1.70 -14.21
N ILE A 140 -5.57 0.83 -15.12
CA ILE A 140 -4.93 0.66 -16.43
C ILE A 140 -4.87 2.01 -17.14
N ARG A 141 -3.67 2.39 -17.59
CA ARG A 141 -3.50 3.46 -18.58
C ARG A 141 -3.32 2.86 -19.99
N PRO A 142 -3.93 3.48 -21.01
CA PRO A 142 -3.79 3.08 -22.40
C PRO A 142 -2.41 3.48 -22.96
#